data_AF-A0A498RDR0-F1
#
_entry.id   AF-A0A498RDR0-F1
#
_cell.length_a   1.000
_cell.length_b   1.000
_cell.length_c   1.000
_cell.angle_alpha   90.00
_cell.angle_beta   90.00
_cell.angle_gamma   90.00
#
_symmetry.space_group_name_H-M   'P 1'
#
loop_
_entity.id
_entity.type
_entity.pdbx_description
1 polymer ?
#
loop_
_entity_poly.entity_id
_entity_poly.type
_entity_poly.pdbx_seq_one_letter_code
_entity_poly.pdbx_strand_id
1 'polypeptide(L)'
;MEKPYKELNIGNFAVREKVRIAKNGYVKLPVSSNVEQEALFIQTENGYSLIPLIPDVKRVYIEVTTKCNFNCVTCIRSSWQDKPAHMEQETFEHILHNLKELPALESVHFGGFGEPLMHPRIFDMLKAVKELGLKVEIITNGSYLRQEVIEKLIDLELDVLFTSLDSSEEKEYNEIRQGADFQDVFHNVTNLQALKRERKSAKPELGIEFVAMKKNYARLPQLIRMAWDLNANQVIVTNLLPYHESMKDEIVYDTDDTGCLFGQESLLTSVRAHMSNMKLRTERHCKFVNDKALCINYQGNISPCYALMHTYQCYIYGRKKQMYPCYLGNVNEKKLQEIWTDSGYVNFRLNVGNYHFPSCTDCKSLDGCNYTESNEMDCWANSPSCAECLWARRMIACP
;
A
#
# COMPACT_ATOMS: atom_id res chain seq x y z
N MET A 1 53.56 -30.83 22.48
CA MET A 1 52.38 -30.24 23.16
C MET A 1 51.87 -29.11 22.28
N GLU A 2 50.89 -29.40 21.44
CA GLU A 2 50.21 -28.40 20.60
C GLU A 2 49.27 -27.56 21.47
N LYS A 3 49.20 -26.25 21.20
CA LYS A 3 48.30 -25.34 21.91
C LYS A 3 46.84 -25.72 21.58
N PRO A 4 45.94 -25.86 22.58
CA PRO A 4 44.59 -26.41 22.38
C PRO A 4 43.58 -25.36 21.90
N TYR A 5 44.01 -24.31 21.21
CA TYR A 5 43.12 -23.25 20.74
C TYR A 5 43.61 -22.61 19.45
N LYS A 6 42.64 -22.24 18.61
CA LYS A 6 42.83 -21.56 17.33
C LYS A 6 42.84 -20.05 17.58
N GLU A 7 43.88 -19.34 17.13
CA GLU A 7 43.84 -17.87 17.09
C GLU A 7 42.77 -17.44 16.08
N LEU A 8 41.68 -16.85 16.58
CA LEU A 8 40.68 -16.22 15.72
C LEU A 8 41.27 -14.91 15.19
N ASN A 9 41.32 -14.78 13.87
CA ASN A 9 41.76 -13.56 13.20
C ASN A 9 40.82 -12.40 13.56
N ILE A 10 41.27 -11.56 14.50
CA ILE A 10 40.53 -10.40 15.01
C ILE A 10 40.36 -9.27 13.98
N GLY A 11 40.88 -9.43 12.75
CA GLY A 11 40.73 -8.47 11.66
C GLY A 11 39.27 -8.12 11.32
N ASN A 12 38.33 -9.03 11.52
CA ASN A 12 36.89 -8.78 11.30
C ASN A 12 36.23 -7.96 12.43
N PHE A 13 36.93 -7.74 13.56
CA PHE A 13 36.45 -6.95 14.70
C PHE A 13 37.11 -5.56 14.80
N ALA A 14 37.92 -5.16 13.81
CA ALA A 14 38.52 -3.83 13.77
C ALA A 14 37.50 -2.78 13.29
N VAL A 15 36.56 -2.39 14.15
CA VAL A 15 35.44 -1.47 13.82
C VAL A 15 35.85 0.02 13.75
N ARG A 16 37.14 0.36 13.83
CA ARG A 16 37.58 1.77 13.90
C ARG A 16 38.65 2.08 12.87
N GLU A 17 38.21 2.42 11.67
CA GLU A 17 39.08 3.07 10.69
C GLU A 17 39.40 4.49 11.16
N LYS A 18 40.67 4.89 11.04
CA LYS A 18 41.09 6.25 11.39
C LYS A 18 40.64 7.21 10.29
N VAL A 19 39.71 8.10 10.62
CA VAL A 19 39.35 9.22 9.75
C VAL A 19 40.47 10.27 9.81
N ARG A 20 40.98 10.68 8.64
CA ARG A 20 42.00 11.75 8.57
C ARG A 20 41.32 13.10 8.40
N ILE A 21 41.66 14.03 9.28
CA ILE A 21 41.30 15.45 9.17
C ILE A 21 42.48 16.16 8.52
N ALA A 22 42.28 16.69 7.32
CA ALA A 22 43.29 17.47 6.60
C ALA A 22 43.47 18.84 7.26
N LYS A 23 44.65 19.48 7.04
CA LYS A 23 44.99 20.78 7.65
C LYS A 23 44.03 21.92 7.27
N ASN A 24 43.28 21.77 6.19
CA ASN A 24 42.25 22.69 5.71
C ASN A 24 40.85 22.37 6.28
N GLY A 25 40.74 21.47 7.25
CA GLY A 25 39.49 21.10 7.91
C GLY A 25 38.67 20.00 7.22
N TYR A 26 39.13 19.46 6.09
CA TYR A 26 38.40 18.44 5.35
C TYR A 26 38.55 17.06 5.99
N VAL A 27 37.43 16.36 6.15
CA VAL A 27 37.36 15.01 6.71
C VAL A 27 37.10 14.02 5.58
N LYS A 28 38.07 13.14 5.27
CA LYS A 28 37.83 12.07 4.30
C LYS A 28 37.29 10.85 5.02
N LEU A 29 35.97 10.65 4.93
CA LEU A 29 35.33 9.45 5.44
C LEU A 29 35.67 8.26 4.53
N PRO A 30 35.84 7.05 5.09
CA PRO A 30 36.14 5.85 4.31
C PRO A 30 34.89 5.28 3.63
N VAL A 31 34.14 6.14 2.95
CA VAL A 31 32.98 5.74 2.16
C VAL A 31 33.46 5.50 0.73
N SER A 32 33.30 4.28 0.23
CA SER A 32 33.53 3.96 -1.18
C SER A 32 32.22 4.16 -1.94
N SER A 33 31.97 5.38 -2.40
CA SER A 33 30.93 5.65 -3.41
C SER A 33 31.60 6.08 -4.71
N ASN A 34 31.17 5.48 -5.82
CA ASN A 34 31.59 5.88 -7.17
C ASN A 34 30.71 7.03 -7.72
N VAL A 35 29.76 7.55 -6.93
CA VAL A 35 28.79 8.56 -7.33
C VAL A 35 28.79 9.69 -6.29
N GLU A 36 28.88 10.94 -6.76
CA GLU A 36 28.68 12.14 -5.95
C GLU A 36 27.20 12.27 -5.61
N GLN A 37 26.89 12.37 -4.31
CA GLN A 37 25.51 12.36 -3.83
C GLN A 37 25.39 13.16 -2.54
N GLU A 38 24.29 13.92 -2.43
CA GLU A 38 23.92 14.61 -1.19
C GLU A 38 23.50 13.61 -0.11
N ALA A 39 23.80 13.93 1.14
CA ALA A 39 23.43 13.09 2.27
C ALA A 39 23.02 13.94 3.47
N LEU A 40 22.04 13.45 4.24
CA LEU A 40 21.72 14.00 5.54
C LEU A 40 22.78 13.57 6.55
N PHE A 41 23.32 14.53 7.28
CA PHE A 41 24.22 14.27 8.40
C PHE A 41 23.45 14.40 9.72
N ILE A 42 23.25 13.28 10.40
CA ILE A 42 22.40 13.19 11.59
C ILE A 42 23.24 12.77 12.79
N GLN A 43 23.09 13.49 13.89
CA GLN A 43 23.61 13.06 15.18
C GLN A 43 22.65 12.04 15.81
N THR A 44 23.21 10.92 16.24
CA THR A 44 22.50 9.81 16.90
C THR A 44 23.06 9.63 18.30
N GLU A 45 22.38 8.87 19.16
CA GLU A 45 22.88 8.53 20.51
C GLU A 45 24.26 7.86 20.48
N ASN A 46 24.55 7.09 19.43
CA ASN A 46 25.78 6.30 19.28
C ASN A 46 26.83 6.96 18.36
N GLY A 47 26.66 8.23 17.96
CA GLY A 47 27.59 8.94 17.08
C GLY A 47 26.89 9.70 15.95
N TYR A 48 27.39 9.60 14.73
CA TYR A 48 26.83 10.28 13.56
C TYR A 48 26.48 9.29 12.45
N SER A 49 25.40 9.57 11.73
CA SER A 49 24.96 8.82 10.55
C SER A 49 24.95 9.72 9.32
N LEU A 50 25.34 9.16 8.17
CA LEU A 50 25.17 9.77 6.85
C LEU A 50 24.14 8.96 6.08
N ILE A 51 23.03 9.61 5.71
CA ILE A 51 21.97 8.99 4.92
C ILE A 51 21.98 9.58 3.52
N PRO A 52 22.28 8.80 2.48
CA PRO A 52 22.24 9.29 1.11
C PRO A 52 20.83 9.69 0.69
N LEU A 53 20.72 10.83 0.01
CA LEU A 53 19.48 11.33 -0.58
C LEU A 53 19.31 10.73 -1.98
N ILE A 54 18.60 9.61 -2.06
CA ILE A 54 18.41 8.86 -3.31
C ILE A 54 16.97 9.07 -3.82
N PRO A 55 16.75 9.54 -5.07
CA PRO A 55 15.43 9.63 -5.69
C PRO A 55 14.98 8.26 -6.22
N ASP A 56 14.85 7.28 -5.32
CA ASP A 56 14.67 5.86 -5.63
C ASP A 56 13.22 5.34 -5.49
N VAL A 57 12.24 6.21 -5.74
CA VAL A 57 10.82 5.82 -5.83
C VAL A 57 10.65 4.74 -6.90
N LYS A 58 10.04 3.61 -6.53
CA LYS A 58 9.78 2.49 -7.45
C LYS A 58 8.31 2.35 -7.85
N ARG A 59 7.40 2.82 -6.99
CA ARG A 59 5.95 2.69 -7.22
C ARG A 59 5.21 3.96 -6.80
N VAL A 60 4.30 4.43 -7.65
CA VAL A 60 3.45 5.58 -7.34
C VAL A 60 1.99 5.15 -7.37
N TYR A 61 1.28 5.38 -6.28
CA TYR A 61 -0.17 5.21 -6.22
C TYR A 61 -0.84 6.55 -6.51
N ILE A 62 -1.80 6.58 -7.43
CA ILE A 62 -2.52 7.79 -7.82
C ILE A 62 -4.01 7.59 -7.58
N GLU A 63 -4.60 8.45 -6.74
CA GLU A 63 -6.04 8.57 -6.61
C GLU A 63 -6.57 9.64 -7.55
N VAL A 64 -7.19 9.22 -8.66
CA VAL A 64 -7.73 10.12 -9.67
C VAL A 64 -9.12 10.67 -9.32
N THR A 65 -9.82 10.05 -8.37
CA THR A 65 -11.15 10.48 -7.96
C THR A 65 -11.54 9.91 -6.59
N THR A 66 -12.35 10.66 -5.85
CA THR A 66 -13.03 10.22 -4.62
C THR A 66 -14.46 9.75 -4.88
N LYS A 67 -14.95 9.88 -6.11
CA LYS A 67 -16.29 9.43 -6.52
C LYS A 67 -16.28 7.92 -6.73
N CYS A 68 -17.34 7.25 -6.29
CA CYS A 68 -17.59 5.85 -6.58
C CYS A 68 -19.09 5.61 -6.62
N ASN A 69 -19.53 4.71 -7.50
CA ASN A 69 -20.92 4.34 -7.72
C ASN A 69 -21.43 3.31 -6.71
N PHE A 70 -20.55 2.73 -5.89
CA PHE A 70 -20.91 1.87 -4.75
C PHE A 70 -20.75 2.60 -3.42
N ASN A 71 -21.42 2.08 -2.39
CA ASN A 71 -21.37 2.54 -0.99
C ASN A 71 -21.05 1.38 -0.05
N CYS A 72 -19.96 0.64 -0.32
CA CYS A 72 -19.62 -0.56 0.42
C CYS A 72 -19.50 -0.31 1.93
N VAL A 73 -20.02 -1.22 2.75
CA VAL A 73 -20.03 -1.11 4.23
C VAL A 73 -18.63 -1.15 4.85
N THR A 74 -17.66 -1.68 4.10
CA THR A 74 -16.25 -1.81 4.48
C THR A 74 -15.39 -0.63 4.01
N CYS A 75 -15.96 0.35 3.30
CA CYS A 75 -15.20 1.42 2.67
C CYS A 75 -14.95 2.59 3.63
N ILE A 76 -13.72 3.12 3.63
CA ILE A 76 -13.34 4.33 4.37
C ILE A 76 -14.26 5.53 4.11
N ARG A 77 -14.88 5.58 2.92
CA ARG A 77 -15.79 6.66 2.49
C ARG A 77 -17.00 6.79 3.40
N SER A 78 -17.35 5.75 4.16
CA SER A 78 -18.45 5.79 5.13
C SER A 78 -18.14 6.67 6.36
N SER A 79 -16.88 7.02 6.60
CA SER A 79 -16.45 7.76 7.80
C SER A 79 -15.46 8.89 7.53
N TRP A 80 -15.13 9.15 6.26
CA TRP A 80 -14.24 10.23 5.87
C TRP A 80 -14.96 11.57 5.68
N GLN A 81 -14.21 12.65 5.51
CA GLN A 81 -14.77 14.00 5.39
C GLN A 81 -14.64 14.59 3.98
N ASP A 82 -14.09 13.83 3.03
CA ASP A 82 -13.79 14.33 1.70
C ASP A 82 -15.03 14.47 0.81
N LYS A 83 -15.05 15.53 0.02
CA LYS A 83 -16.12 15.78 -0.94
C LYS A 83 -15.87 14.97 -2.23
N PRO A 84 -16.92 14.47 -2.89
CA PRO A 84 -16.79 13.79 -4.17
C PRO A 84 -16.19 14.69 -5.25
N ALA A 85 -15.01 14.33 -5.77
CA ALA A 85 -14.24 15.13 -6.72
C ALA A 85 -13.44 14.25 -7.68
N HIS A 86 -13.08 14.83 -8.83
CA HIS A 86 -12.13 14.28 -9.78
C HIS A 86 -10.83 15.07 -9.69
N MET A 87 -9.71 14.44 -10.04
CA MET A 87 -8.43 15.12 -10.18
C MET A 87 -8.47 16.10 -11.36
N GLU A 88 -7.96 17.31 -11.13
CA GLU A 88 -7.84 18.32 -12.17
C GLU A 88 -6.80 17.93 -13.23
N GLN A 89 -6.98 18.42 -14.46
CA GLN A 89 -6.08 18.08 -15.57
C GLN A 89 -4.64 18.53 -15.28
N GLU A 90 -4.50 19.77 -14.84
CA GLU A 90 -3.23 20.40 -14.51
C GLU A 90 -2.45 19.59 -13.47
N THR A 91 -3.14 19.09 -12.44
CA THR A 91 -2.51 18.22 -11.43
C THR A 91 -2.00 16.93 -12.04
N PHE A 92 -2.76 16.28 -12.93
CA PHE A 92 -2.28 15.08 -13.60
C PHE A 92 -1.10 15.37 -14.54
N GLU A 93 -1.10 16.50 -15.24
CA GLU A 93 0.02 16.92 -16.09
C GLU A 93 1.30 17.14 -15.27
N HIS A 94 1.19 17.75 -14.09
CA HIS A 94 2.30 17.87 -13.14
C HIS A 94 2.80 16.49 -12.68
N ILE A 95 1.89 15.56 -12.34
CA ILE A 95 2.28 14.19 -12.00
C ILE A 95 3.04 13.54 -13.16
N LEU A 96 2.47 13.56 -14.36
CA LEU A 96 3.06 12.93 -15.54
C LEU A 96 4.46 13.47 -15.87
N HIS A 97 4.66 14.79 -15.75
CA HIS A 97 5.98 15.39 -15.93
C HIS A 97 6.98 14.86 -14.90
N ASN A 98 6.57 14.78 -13.63
CA ASN A 98 7.42 14.28 -12.56
C ASN A 98 7.74 12.78 -12.68
N LEU A 99 6.81 11.95 -13.14
CA LEU A 99 7.05 10.52 -13.32
C LEU A 99 8.22 10.25 -14.28
N LYS A 100 8.37 11.06 -15.34
CA LYS A 100 9.49 10.97 -16.30
C LYS A 100 10.85 11.22 -15.66
N GLU A 101 10.88 12.03 -14.60
CA GLU A 101 12.12 12.38 -13.93
C GLU A 101 12.55 11.30 -12.93
N LEU A 102 11.67 10.42 -12.45
CA LEU A 102 12.01 9.43 -11.42
C LEU A 102 12.82 8.24 -12.01
N PRO A 103 14.14 8.12 -11.71
CA PRO A 103 15.02 7.19 -12.41
C PRO A 103 14.81 5.71 -12.04
N ALA A 104 14.21 5.43 -10.89
CA ALA A 104 13.98 4.09 -10.37
C ALA A 104 12.52 3.64 -10.48
N LEU A 105 11.65 4.45 -11.10
CA LEU A 105 10.21 4.19 -11.15
C LEU A 105 9.91 2.98 -12.05
N GLU A 106 9.20 2.00 -11.50
CA GLU A 106 8.87 0.75 -12.18
C GLU A 106 7.38 0.66 -12.54
N SER A 107 6.51 1.20 -11.68
CA SER A 107 5.06 1.05 -11.81
C SER A 107 4.25 2.22 -11.27
N VAL A 108 3.06 2.40 -11.84
CA VAL A 108 2.03 3.33 -11.37
C VAL A 108 0.73 2.57 -11.18
N HIS A 109 0.14 2.72 -10.00
CA HIS A 109 -1.13 2.10 -9.64
C HIS A 109 -2.22 3.17 -9.53
N PHE A 110 -3.26 3.04 -10.35
CA PHE A 110 -4.45 3.88 -10.31
C PHE A 110 -5.47 3.24 -9.36
N GLY A 111 -5.70 3.91 -8.23
CA GLY A 111 -6.55 3.39 -7.16
C GLY A 111 -6.98 4.48 -6.21
N GLY A 112 -6.88 4.22 -4.91
CA GLY A 112 -7.41 5.10 -3.88
C GLY A 112 -8.73 4.57 -3.34
N PHE A 113 -9.63 5.48 -2.96
CA PHE A 113 -10.87 5.11 -2.29
C PHE A 113 -12.13 5.36 -3.14
N GLY A 114 -11.99 6.02 -4.30
CA GLY A 114 -13.03 6.11 -5.34
C GLY A 114 -13.00 4.94 -6.34
N GLU A 115 -13.79 5.07 -7.41
CA GLU A 115 -13.78 4.16 -8.57
C GLU A 115 -13.06 4.85 -9.74
N PRO A 116 -11.81 4.47 -10.07
CA PRO A 116 -11.04 5.13 -11.11
C PRO A 116 -11.73 5.15 -12.48
N LEU A 117 -12.49 4.10 -12.84
CA LEU A 117 -13.20 4.04 -14.12
C LEU A 117 -14.36 5.04 -14.24
N MET A 118 -14.76 5.71 -13.16
CA MET A 118 -15.70 6.84 -13.23
C MET A 118 -15.04 8.14 -13.70
N HIS A 119 -13.71 8.23 -13.70
CA HIS A 119 -13.03 9.45 -14.10
C HIS A 119 -13.11 9.63 -15.62
N PRO A 120 -13.62 10.76 -16.15
CA PRO A 120 -13.91 10.91 -17.58
C PRO A 120 -12.68 10.82 -18.49
N ARG A 121 -11.49 11.11 -17.96
CA ARG A 121 -10.20 10.99 -18.67
C ARG A 121 -9.33 9.82 -18.23
N ILE A 122 -9.88 8.79 -17.57
CA ILE A 122 -9.08 7.69 -17.04
C ILE A 122 -8.22 7.02 -18.12
N PHE A 123 -8.77 6.76 -19.31
CA PHE A 123 -8.02 6.11 -20.38
C PHE A 123 -6.89 6.98 -20.93
N ASP A 124 -7.08 8.30 -21.00
CA ASP A 124 -6.02 9.24 -21.41
C ASP A 124 -4.88 9.22 -20.39
N MET A 125 -5.22 9.18 -19.09
CA MET A 125 -4.25 9.11 -18.01
C MET A 125 -3.45 7.80 -18.04
N LEU A 126 -4.14 6.67 -18.18
CA LEU A 126 -3.50 5.36 -18.28
C LEU A 126 -2.56 5.29 -19.50
N LYS A 127 -3.03 5.77 -20.66
CA LYS A 127 -2.24 5.84 -21.89
C LYS A 127 -1.00 6.70 -21.74
N ALA A 128 -1.14 7.89 -21.17
CA ALA A 128 -0.02 8.80 -20.96
C ALA A 128 1.08 8.17 -20.08
N VAL A 129 0.71 7.40 -19.05
CA VAL A 129 1.67 6.68 -18.20
C VAL A 129 2.29 5.49 -18.94
N LYS A 130 1.52 4.72 -19.71
CA LYS A 130 2.04 3.61 -20.54
C LYS A 130 3.07 4.10 -21.55
N GLU A 131 2.87 5.26 -22.16
CA GLU A 131 3.80 5.88 -23.11
C GLU A 131 5.16 6.25 -22.48
N LEU A 132 5.26 6.30 -21.15
CA LEU A 132 6.53 6.46 -20.43
C LEU A 132 7.31 5.14 -20.29
N GLY A 133 6.77 4.02 -20.77
CA GLY A 133 7.35 2.69 -20.59
C GLY A 133 7.13 2.09 -19.20
N LEU A 134 6.26 2.70 -18.39
CA LEU A 134 5.96 2.25 -17.02
C LEU A 134 4.91 1.14 -17.03
N LYS A 135 4.98 0.26 -16.01
CA LYS A 135 3.87 -0.66 -15.74
C LYS A 135 2.69 0.12 -15.18
N VAL A 136 1.49 -0.18 -15.66
CA VAL A 136 0.25 0.45 -15.20
C VAL A 136 -0.69 -0.60 -14.64
N GLU A 137 -1.11 -0.34 -13.41
CA GLU A 137 -2.03 -1.16 -12.67
C GLU A 137 -3.27 -0.34 -12.32
N ILE A 138 -4.43 -0.96 -12.25
CA ILE A 138 -5.67 -0.31 -11.83
C ILE A 138 -6.46 -1.25 -10.92
N ILE A 139 -7.13 -0.68 -9.91
CA ILE A 139 -8.16 -1.38 -9.14
C ILE A 139 -9.54 -0.83 -9.48
N THR A 140 -10.53 -1.73 -9.60
CA THR A 140 -11.92 -1.38 -9.91
C THR A 140 -12.90 -2.29 -9.16
N ASN A 141 -14.08 -1.75 -8.85
CA ASN A 141 -15.21 -2.50 -8.34
C ASN A 141 -15.89 -3.40 -9.40
N GLY A 142 -15.46 -3.32 -10.65
CA GLY A 142 -15.87 -4.21 -11.75
C GLY A 142 -17.15 -3.80 -12.49
N SER A 143 -17.93 -2.86 -11.96
CA SER A 143 -19.23 -2.44 -12.56
C SER A 143 -19.11 -1.73 -13.92
N TYR A 144 -17.95 -1.13 -14.21
CA TYR A 144 -17.68 -0.45 -15.48
C TYR A 144 -16.95 -1.33 -16.50
N LEU A 145 -16.64 -2.59 -16.19
CA LEU A 145 -15.96 -3.52 -17.11
C LEU A 145 -16.88 -4.07 -18.20
N ARG A 146 -17.52 -3.15 -18.93
CA ARG A 146 -18.31 -3.45 -20.13
C ARG A 146 -17.38 -3.69 -21.31
N GLN A 147 -17.92 -4.27 -22.38
CA GLN A 147 -17.15 -4.65 -23.58
C GLN A 147 -16.23 -3.52 -24.09
N GLU A 148 -16.73 -2.31 -24.31
CA GLU A 148 -15.92 -1.18 -24.80
C GLU A 148 -14.76 -0.82 -23.86
N VAL A 149 -15.00 -0.87 -22.54
CA VAL A 149 -13.97 -0.61 -21.53
C VAL A 149 -12.92 -1.71 -21.54
N ILE A 150 -13.35 -2.97 -21.60
CA ILE A 150 -12.43 -4.12 -21.69
C ILE A 150 -11.56 -4.03 -22.94
N GLU A 151 -12.14 -3.74 -24.10
CA GLU A 151 -11.41 -3.57 -25.36
C GLU A 151 -10.36 -2.46 -25.23
N LYS A 152 -10.71 -1.29 -24.66
CA LYS A 152 -9.77 -0.21 -24.39
C LYS A 152 -8.63 -0.63 -23.46
N LEU A 153 -8.91 -1.41 -22.42
CA LEU A 153 -7.88 -1.90 -21.48
C LEU A 153 -6.95 -2.93 -22.13
N ILE A 154 -7.46 -3.78 -23.02
CA ILE A 154 -6.67 -4.73 -23.81
C ILE A 154 -5.79 -3.98 -24.81
N ASP A 155 -6.35 -3.01 -25.54
CA ASP A 155 -5.64 -2.23 -26.56
C ASP A 155 -4.54 -1.33 -25.96
N LEU A 156 -4.75 -0.86 -24.73
CA LEU A 156 -3.75 -0.15 -23.93
C LEU A 156 -2.58 -1.06 -23.48
N GLU A 157 -2.77 -2.38 -23.52
CA GLU A 157 -1.90 -3.36 -22.87
C GLU A 157 -1.69 -3.06 -21.38
N LEU A 158 -2.79 -2.75 -20.67
CA LEU A 158 -2.79 -2.57 -19.21
C LEU A 158 -2.10 -3.77 -18.56
N ASP A 159 -1.20 -3.55 -17.59
CA ASP A 159 -0.39 -4.65 -17.04
C ASP A 159 -1.20 -5.51 -16.07
N VAL A 160 -1.84 -4.89 -15.08
CA VAL A 160 -2.62 -5.59 -14.05
C VAL A 160 -3.94 -4.87 -13.78
N LEU A 161 -5.03 -5.64 -13.71
CA LEU A 161 -6.34 -5.19 -13.26
C LEU A 161 -6.72 -5.95 -12.00
N PHE A 162 -6.88 -5.24 -10.89
CA PHE A 162 -7.48 -5.78 -9.68
C PHE A 162 -8.99 -5.53 -9.70
N THR A 163 -9.78 -6.58 -9.54
CA THR A 163 -11.22 -6.46 -9.28
C THR A 163 -11.52 -6.83 -7.85
N SER A 164 -12.36 -6.04 -7.19
CA SER A 164 -12.70 -6.30 -5.80
C SER A 164 -13.94 -7.19 -5.70
N LEU A 165 -13.76 -8.41 -5.17
CA LEU A 165 -14.83 -9.39 -4.97
C LEU A 165 -14.81 -9.88 -3.51
N ASP A 166 -15.83 -9.53 -2.72
CA ASP A 166 -15.87 -9.81 -1.27
C ASP A 166 -16.74 -11.00 -0.86
N SER A 167 -17.32 -11.72 -1.82
CA SER A 167 -18.05 -12.96 -1.58
C SER A 167 -18.25 -13.73 -2.88
N SER A 168 -18.37 -15.05 -2.78
CA SER A 168 -18.86 -15.92 -3.85
C SER A 168 -20.38 -16.07 -3.85
N GLU A 169 -21.07 -15.51 -2.86
CA GLU A 169 -22.53 -15.58 -2.72
C GLU A 169 -23.17 -14.23 -3.02
N GLU A 170 -24.11 -14.20 -3.98
CA GLU A 170 -24.77 -12.99 -4.48
C GLU A 170 -25.36 -12.11 -3.36
N LYS A 171 -26.15 -12.72 -2.47
CA LYS A 171 -26.82 -11.98 -1.39
C LYS A 171 -25.80 -11.30 -0.48
N GLU A 172 -24.77 -12.02 -0.08
CA GLU A 172 -23.73 -11.46 0.80
C GLU A 172 -22.91 -10.39 0.09
N TYR A 173 -22.54 -10.64 -1.18
CA TYR A 173 -21.81 -9.68 -1.99
C TYR A 173 -22.57 -8.34 -2.07
N ASN A 174 -23.86 -8.38 -2.41
CA ASN A 174 -24.69 -7.18 -2.53
C ASN A 174 -24.91 -6.48 -1.18
N GLU A 175 -24.96 -7.22 -0.07
CA GLU A 175 -25.04 -6.66 1.29
C GLU A 175 -23.76 -5.92 1.69
N ILE A 176 -22.59 -6.47 1.35
CA ILE A 176 -21.28 -5.85 1.63
C ILE A 176 -21.04 -4.66 0.68
N ARG A 177 -21.27 -4.87 -0.61
CA ARG A 177 -21.04 -3.90 -1.69
C ARG A 177 -22.34 -3.24 -2.12
N GLN A 178 -22.89 -2.42 -1.23
CA GLN A 178 -24.16 -1.75 -1.47
C GLN A 178 -24.12 -0.89 -2.75
N GLY A 179 -25.13 -1.05 -3.60
CA GLY A 179 -25.20 -0.44 -4.93
C GLY A 179 -24.62 -1.31 -6.06
N ALA A 180 -24.06 -2.48 -5.74
CA ALA A 180 -23.62 -3.46 -6.72
C ALA A 180 -24.72 -4.43 -7.14
N ASP A 181 -24.52 -5.04 -8.30
CA ASP A 181 -25.21 -6.24 -8.77
C ASP A 181 -24.15 -7.32 -9.01
N PHE A 182 -24.14 -8.37 -8.18
CA PHE A 182 -23.17 -9.46 -8.28
C PHE A 182 -23.17 -10.12 -9.66
N GLN A 183 -24.34 -10.36 -10.27
CA GLN A 183 -24.43 -11.06 -11.55
C GLN A 183 -23.83 -10.21 -12.67
N ASP A 184 -24.11 -8.90 -12.67
CA ASP A 184 -23.50 -7.96 -13.63
C ASP A 184 -21.98 -7.89 -13.46
N VAL A 185 -21.48 -7.71 -12.23
CA VAL A 185 -20.03 -7.67 -11.98
C VAL A 185 -19.34 -8.98 -12.35
N PHE A 186 -19.91 -10.13 -11.96
CA PHE A 186 -19.37 -11.44 -12.29
C PHE A 186 -19.36 -11.69 -13.80
N HIS A 187 -20.43 -11.30 -14.50
CA HIS A 187 -20.50 -11.35 -15.96
C HIS A 187 -19.42 -10.48 -16.60
N ASN A 188 -19.24 -9.24 -16.13
CA ASN A 188 -18.24 -8.31 -16.65
C ASN A 188 -16.81 -8.84 -16.48
N VAL A 189 -16.48 -9.40 -15.31
CA VAL A 189 -15.16 -10.02 -15.05
C VAL A 189 -14.96 -11.29 -15.89
N THR A 190 -16.01 -12.09 -16.09
CA THR A 190 -15.96 -13.26 -16.97
C THR A 190 -15.73 -12.84 -18.43
N ASN A 191 -16.40 -11.77 -18.87
CA ASN A 191 -16.28 -11.23 -20.22
C ASN A 191 -14.88 -10.69 -20.51
N LEU A 192 -14.19 -10.12 -19.52
CA LEU A 192 -12.77 -9.74 -19.64
C LEU A 192 -11.91 -10.91 -20.11
N GLN A 193 -12.07 -12.09 -19.50
CA GLN A 193 -11.30 -13.28 -19.87
C GLN A 193 -11.70 -13.81 -21.25
N ALA A 194 -12.98 -13.75 -21.60
CA ALA A 194 -13.47 -14.17 -22.92
C ALA A 194 -12.86 -13.30 -24.04
N LEU A 195 -12.92 -11.97 -23.89
CA LEU A 195 -12.37 -11.02 -24.86
C LEU A 195 -10.84 -11.12 -24.96
N LYS A 196 -10.13 -11.33 -23.84
CA LYS A 196 -8.68 -11.60 -23.87
C LYS A 196 -8.34 -12.84 -24.71
N ARG A 197 -9.13 -13.93 -24.59
CA ARG A 197 -8.94 -15.15 -25.39
C ARG A 197 -9.22 -14.91 -26.86
N GLU A 198 -10.30 -14.21 -27.19
CA GLU A 198 -10.66 -13.86 -28.57
C GLU A 198 -9.55 -13.02 -29.24
N ARG A 199 -9.07 -11.99 -28.53
CA ARG A 199 -8.02 -11.08 -28.99
C ARG A 199 -6.61 -11.67 -28.90
N LYS A 200 -6.46 -12.90 -28.37
CA LYS A 200 -5.16 -13.54 -28.08
C LYS A 200 -4.24 -12.67 -27.22
N SER A 201 -4.81 -11.89 -26.31
CA SER A 201 -4.08 -11.01 -25.39
C SER A 201 -3.79 -11.70 -24.06
N ALA A 202 -2.54 -11.59 -23.59
CA ALA A 202 -2.17 -11.99 -22.23
C ALA A 202 -2.60 -10.96 -21.18
N LYS A 203 -2.83 -9.70 -21.58
CA LYS A 203 -3.07 -8.54 -20.71
C LYS A 203 -4.50 -8.01 -20.78
N PRO A 204 -5.02 -7.41 -19.71
CA PRO A 204 -4.39 -7.28 -18.38
C PRO A 204 -4.36 -8.59 -17.59
N GLU A 205 -3.35 -8.81 -16.75
CA GLU A 205 -3.40 -9.86 -15.72
C GLU A 205 -4.52 -9.54 -14.73
N LEU A 206 -5.30 -10.55 -14.33
CA LEU A 206 -6.44 -10.37 -13.43
C LEU A 206 -6.01 -10.68 -12.00
N GLY A 207 -6.12 -9.70 -11.11
CA GLY A 207 -6.06 -9.87 -9.66
C GLY A 207 -7.45 -9.77 -9.03
N ILE A 208 -7.68 -10.50 -7.95
CA ILE A 208 -8.89 -10.35 -7.13
C ILE A 208 -8.50 -9.87 -5.73
N GLU A 209 -9.16 -8.82 -5.25
CA GLU A 209 -9.01 -8.36 -3.87
C GLU A 209 -10.27 -8.66 -3.06
N PHE A 210 -10.07 -9.20 -1.85
CA PHE A 210 -11.12 -9.63 -0.94
C PHE A 210 -10.87 -9.08 0.46
N VAL A 211 -11.88 -8.44 1.04
CA VAL A 211 -11.88 -7.99 2.43
C VAL A 211 -12.49 -9.07 3.33
N ALA A 212 -11.65 -9.70 4.16
CA ALA A 212 -12.02 -10.72 5.12
C ALA A 212 -12.66 -10.11 6.38
N MET A 213 -13.84 -10.61 6.72
CA MET A 213 -14.61 -10.30 7.92
C MET A 213 -15.25 -11.56 8.50
N LYS A 214 -15.63 -11.56 9.79
CA LYS A 214 -16.22 -12.76 10.45
C LYS A 214 -17.42 -13.31 9.68
N LYS A 215 -18.20 -12.46 9.04
CA LYS A 215 -19.33 -12.88 8.21
C LYS A 215 -18.96 -13.67 6.95
N ASN A 216 -17.84 -13.36 6.27
CA ASN A 216 -17.51 -13.92 4.96
C ASN A 216 -16.23 -14.77 4.91
N TYR A 217 -15.36 -14.71 5.93
CA TYR A 217 -14.04 -15.37 5.89
C TYR A 217 -14.13 -16.90 5.76
N ALA A 218 -15.19 -17.51 6.28
CA ALA A 218 -15.45 -18.95 6.13
C ALA A 218 -15.71 -19.37 4.67
N ARG A 219 -16.04 -18.41 3.78
CA ARG A 219 -16.24 -18.63 2.33
C ARG A 219 -14.98 -18.42 1.50
N LEU A 220 -13.85 -18.12 2.13
CA LEU A 220 -12.61 -17.85 1.42
C LEU A 220 -12.19 -19.00 0.48
N PRO A 221 -12.32 -20.30 0.83
CA PRO A 221 -12.05 -21.39 -0.12
C PRO A 221 -12.90 -21.28 -1.40
N GLN A 222 -14.21 -21.09 -1.28
CA GLN A 222 -15.11 -20.95 -2.42
C GLN A 222 -14.75 -19.74 -3.29
N LEU A 223 -14.32 -18.64 -2.67
CA LEU A 223 -13.86 -17.47 -3.40
C LEU A 223 -12.55 -17.71 -4.14
N ILE A 224 -11.62 -18.45 -3.56
CA ILE A 224 -10.35 -18.83 -4.22
C ILE A 224 -10.64 -19.74 -5.41
N ARG A 225 -11.58 -20.67 -5.27
CA ARG A 225 -12.04 -21.50 -6.38
C ARG A 225 -12.72 -20.66 -7.48
N MET A 226 -13.58 -19.72 -7.11
CA MET A 226 -14.18 -18.78 -8.06
C MET A 226 -13.10 -17.95 -8.79
N ALA A 227 -12.09 -17.45 -8.07
CA ALA A 227 -10.95 -16.74 -8.65
C ALA A 227 -10.17 -17.60 -9.65
N TRP A 228 -10.01 -18.90 -9.35
CA TRP A 228 -9.40 -19.86 -10.25
C TRP A 228 -10.22 -20.06 -11.53
N ASP A 229 -11.53 -20.22 -11.40
CA ASP A 229 -12.43 -20.40 -12.54
C ASP A 229 -12.48 -19.15 -13.43
N LEU A 230 -12.32 -17.97 -12.81
CA LEU A 230 -12.14 -16.68 -13.48
C LEU A 230 -10.72 -16.48 -14.05
N ASN A 231 -9.83 -17.48 -13.95
CA ASN A 231 -8.44 -17.42 -14.41
C ASN A 231 -7.68 -16.20 -13.86
N ALA A 232 -7.90 -15.87 -12.60
CA ALA A 232 -7.15 -14.84 -11.89
C ALA A 232 -5.71 -15.33 -11.58
N ASN A 233 -4.75 -14.45 -11.80
CA ASN A 233 -3.32 -14.67 -11.56
C ASN A 233 -2.98 -14.54 -10.07
N GLN A 234 -3.68 -13.67 -9.36
CA GLN A 234 -3.42 -13.34 -7.97
C GLN A 234 -4.73 -13.13 -7.19
N VAL A 235 -4.73 -13.55 -5.93
CA VAL A 235 -5.77 -13.18 -4.97
C VAL A 235 -5.11 -12.47 -3.80
N ILE A 236 -5.65 -11.33 -3.36
CA ILE A 236 -5.20 -10.60 -2.18
C ILE A 236 -6.31 -10.66 -1.14
N VAL A 237 -5.98 -11.20 0.03
CA VAL A 237 -6.88 -11.29 1.17
C VAL A 237 -6.41 -10.28 2.21
N THR A 238 -7.15 -9.18 2.31
CA THR A 238 -6.92 -8.13 3.30
C THR A 238 -7.95 -8.26 4.41
N ASN A 239 -7.59 -7.98 5.66
CA ASN A 239 -8.59 -7.99 6.72
C ASN A 239 -9.35 -6.67 6.78
N LEU A 240 -10.61 -6.74 7.21
CA LEU A 240 -11.43 -5.57 7.48
C LEU A 240 -10.75 -4.62 8.48
N LEU A 241 -10.53 -3.37 8.08
CA LEU A 241 -10.40 -2.24 9.01
C LEU A 241 -11.78 -1.61 9.21
N PRO A 242 -12.37 -1.69 10.41
CA PRO A 242 -13.68 -1.11 10.63
C PRO A 242 -13.63 0.43 10.56
N TYR A 243 -14.43 1.02 9.68
CA TYR A 243 -14.59 2.48 9.56
C TYR A 243 -15.88 2.98 10.21
N HIS A 244 -16.83 2.09 10.45
CA HIS A 244 -18.09 2.36 11.13
C HIS A 244 -18.22 1.47 12.38
N GLU A 245 -18.92 1.97 13.41
CA GLU A 245 -19.01 1.26 14.69
C GLU A 245 -19.65 -0.13 14.54
N SER A 246 -20.65 -0.25 13.65
CA SER A 246 -21.33 -1.52 13.38
C SER A 246 -20.43 -2.62 12.82
N MET A 247 -19.22 -2.28 12.36
CA MET A 247 -18.27 -3.22 11.77
C MET A 247 -17.15 -3.63 12.73
N LYS A 248 -17.11 -3.08 13.96
CA LYS A 248 -15.98 -3.28 14.90
C LYS A 248 -15.80 -4.74 15.32
N ASP A 249 -16.90 -5.49 15.41
CA ASP A 249 -16.91 -6.88 15.87
C ASP A 249 -16.66 -7.88 14.73
N GLU A 250 -16.62 -7.41 13.48
CA GLU A 250 -16.44 -8.21 12.26
C GLU A 250 -14.96 -8.45 11.91
N ILE A 251 -14.02 -7.97 12.72
CA ILE A 251 -12.58 -8.22 12.51
C ILE A 251 -12.27 -9.71 12.65
N VAL A 252 -11.32 -10.21 11.84
CA VAL A 252 -10.89 -11.62 11.86
C VAL A 252 -9.53 -11.83 12.52
N TYR A 253 -8.76 -10.75 12.71
CA TYR A 253 -7.41 -10.81 13.26
C TYR A 253 -7.33 -10.85 14.80
N ASP A 254 -8.47 -11.05 15.45
CA ASP A 254 -8.63 -11.34 16.88
C ASP A 254 -8.90 -12.84 17.14
N THR A 255 -8.96 -13.67 16.09
CA THR A 255 -9.29 -15.10 16.19
C THR A 255 -8.05 -15.98 16.35
N ASP A 256 -8.16 -17.01 17.19
CA ASP A 256 -7.04 -17.93 17.50
C ASP A 256 -6.80 -19.01 16.43
N ASP A 257 -7.80 -19.29 15.57
CA ASP A 257 -7.87 -20.55 14.83
C ASP A 257 -7.77 -20.38 13.31
N THR A 258 -6.56 -20.04 12.84
CA THR A 258 -6.28 -19.96 11.39
C THR A 258 -5.84 -21.26 10.75
N GLY A 259 -5.41 -22.25 11.55
CA GLY A 259 -4.72 -23.43 11.07
C GLY A 259 -5.59 -24.41 10.28
N CYS A 260 -6.92 -24.33 10.42
CA CYS A 260 -7.86 -25.29 9.85
C CYS A 260 -8.71 -24.74 8.69
N LEU A 261 -8.51 -23.46 8.30
CA LEU A 261 -9.46 -22.74 7.44
C LEU A 261 -9.65 -23.31 6.02
N PHE A 262 -8.67 -24.06 5.50
CA PHE A 262 -8.63 -24.34 4.07
C PHE A 262 -8.78 -25.82 3.70
N GLY A 263 -8.86 -26.74 4.66
CA GLY A 263 -9.01 -28.18 4.38
C GLY A 263 -8.14 -28.67 3.19
N GLN A 264 -8.77 -29.28 2.19
CA GLN A 264 -8.11 -29.73 0.95
C GLN A 264 -7.71 -28.61 -0.04
N GLU A 265 -8.29 -27.41 0.08
CA GLU A 265 -7.97 -26.25 -0.78
C GLU A 265 -6.80 -25.39 -0.25
N SER A 266 -6.18 -25.84 0.85
CA SER A 266 -5.02 -25.19 1.48
C SER A 266 -3.84 -24.99 0.52
N LEU A 267 -3.61 -25.92 -0.40
CA LEU A 267 -2.51 -25.84 -1.37
C LEU A 267 -2.76 -24.74 -2.41
N LEU A 268 -3.96 -24.69 -2.99
CA LEU A 268 -4.34 -23.66 -3.98
C LEU A 268 -4.32 -22.26 -3.37
N THR A 269 -4.84 -22.16 -2.15
CA THR A 269 -4.80 -20.94 -1.35
C THR A 269 -3.36 -20.48 -1.10
N SER A 270 -2.49 -21.39 -0.66
CA SER A 270 -1.10 -21.06 -0.30
C SER A 270 -0.23 -20.65 -1.48
N VAL A 271 -0.57 -21.07 -2.71
CA VAL A 271 0.25 -20.81 -3.92
C VAL A 271 -0.14 -19.51 -4.63
N ARG A 272 -1.41 -19.10 -4.58
CA ARG A 272 -1.91 -17.94 -5.34
C ARG A 272 -2.55 -16.82 -4.53
N ALA A 273 -2.86 -17.04 -3.25
CA ALA A 273 -3.43 -16.02 -2.38
C ALA A 273 -2.34 -15.37 -1.51
N HIS A 274 -2.20 -14.05 -1.61
CA HIS A 274 -1.46 -13.27 -0.62
C HIS A 274 -2.35 -13.01 0.59
N MET A 275 -2.11 -13.74 1.67
CA MET A 275 -2.87 -13.62 2.90
C MET A 275 -2.25 -12.67 3.91
N SER A 276 -3.09 -11.79 4.45
CA SER A 276 -2.76 -11.00 5.63
C SER A 276 -2.68 -11.88 6.89
N ASN A 277 -1.86 -11.47 7.84
CA ASN A 277 -1.82 -12.07 9.16
C ASN A 277 -3.17 -11.93 9.87
N MET A 278 -3.76 -13.04 10.29
CA MET A 278 -4.99 -13.08 11.10
C MET A 278 -4.69 -13.03 12.61
N LYS A 279 -3.46 -12.74 13.00
CA LYS A 279 -3.07 -12.55 14.38
C LYS A 279 -1.84 -11.68 14.44
N LEU A 280 -1.73 -10.90 15.50
CA LEU A 280 -0.55 -10.09 15.73
C LEU A 280 0.70 -10.97 15.79
N ARG A 281 1.73 -10.57 15.02
CA ARG A 281 3.07 -11.17 15.03
C ARG A 281 4.09 -10.12 15.49
N THR A 282 5.23 -10.62 15.97
CA THR A 282 6.36 -9.78 16.37
C THR A 282 6.99 -9.08 15.17
N GLU A 283 6.98 -9.73 14.00
CA GLU A 283 7.46 -9.15 12.76
C GLU A 283 6.67 -7.90 12.41
N ARG A 284 7.41 -6.84 12.06
CA ARG A 284 6.88 -5.61 11.50
C ARG A 284 7.45 -5.45 10.10
N HIS A 285 6.65 -4.92 9.19
CA HIS A 285 7.02 -4.73 7.80
C HIS A 285 6.08 -3.71 7.15
N CYS A 286 6.57 -2.52 6.80
CA CYS A 286 5.78 -1.54 6.06
C CYS A 286 6.00 -1.69 4.55
N LYS A 287 5.00 -2.20 3.82
CA LYS A 287 5.07 -2.38 2.37
C LYS A 287 5.41 -1.09 1.62
N PHE A 288 4.84 0.06 2.00
CA PHE A 288 5.11 1.34 1.31
C PHE A 288 6.57 1.78 1.42
N VAL A 289 7.21 1.58 2.58
CA VAL A 289 8.63 1.92 2.76
C VAL A 289 9.52 0.92 2.03
N ASN A 290 9.22 -0.38 2.15
CA ASN A 290 10.05 -1.45 1.56
C ASN A 290 9.97 -1.47 0.03
N ASP A 291 8.78 -1.24 -0.52
CA ASP A 291 8.55 -1.15 -1.97
C ASP A 291 8.93 0.22 -2.53
N LYS A 292 9.41 1.15 -1.69
CA LYS A 292 9.77 2.52 -2.06
C LYS A 292 8.62 3.21 -2.82
N ALA A 293 7.46 3.21 -2.19
CA ALA A 293 6.23 3.72 -2.76
C ALA A 293 5.77 5.02 -2.09
N LEU A 294 5.05 5.83 -2.86
CA LEU A 294 4.33 7.01 -2.37
C LEU A 294 2.92 7.06 -2.95
N CYS A 295 2.04 7.81 -2.31
CA CYS A 295 0.66 8.01 -2.74
C CYS A 295 0.42 9.47 -3.09
N ILE A 296 -0.33 9.74 -4.16
CA ILE A 296 -0.75 11.06 -4.60
C ILE A 296 -2.27 11.10 -4.59
N ASN A 297 -2.86 12.00 -3.81
CA ASN A 297 -4.32 12.15 -3.76
C ASN A 297 -4.85 12.95 -4.96
N TYR A 298 -6.17 13.03 -5.10
CA TYR A 298 -6.83 13.72 -6.23
C TYR A 298 -6.50 15.22 -6.33
N GLN A 299 -5.98 15.84 -5.27
CA GLN A 299 -5.57 17.25 -5.22
C GLN A 299 -4.06 17.43 -5.47
N GLY A 300 -3.32 16.34 -5.67
CA GLY A 300 -1.88 16.37 -5.87
C GLY A 300 -1.06 16.37 -4.58
N ASN A 301 -1.66 16.16 -3.41
CA ASN A 301 -0.91 16.02 -2.15
C ASN A 301 -0.19 14.67 -2.11
N ILE A 302 1.08 14.66 -1.69
CA ILE A 302 1.90 13.46 -1.53
C ILE A 302 1.77 12.96 -0.09
N SER A 303 1.33 11.72 0.07
CA SER A 303 1.30 10.98 1.33
C SER A 303 2.21 9.76 1.28
N PRO A 304 2.74 9.31 2.43
CA PRO A 304 3.60 8.12 2.48
C PRO A 304 2.84 6.80 2.27
N CYS A 305 1.53 6.77 2.48
CA CYS A 305 0.70 5.58 2.30
C CYS A 305 -0.79 5.93 2.21
N TYR A 306 -1.62 4.96 1.79
CA TYR A 306 -3.07 5.10 1.69
C TYR A 306 -3.74 5.53 3.01
N ALA A 307 -3.26 5.00 4.14
CA ALA A 307 -3.86 5.27 5.45
C ALA A 307 -3.71 6.75 5.89
N LEU A 308 -2.81 7.50 5.27
CA LEU A 308 -2.47 8.88 5.61
C LEU A 308 -2.85 9.88 4.52
N MET A 309 -3.74 9.50 3.59
CA MET A 309 -4.20 10.38 2.50
C MET A 309 -5.37 11.27 2.86
N HIS A 310 -6.22 10.86 3.81
CA HIS A 310 -7.52 11.46 4.06
C HIS A 310 -7.84 11.54 5.56
N THR A 311 -8.81 12.37 5.91
CA THR A 311 -9.35 12.45 7.28
C THR A 311 -10.53 11.50 7.43
N TYR A 312 -10.46 10.54 8.34
CA TYR A 312 -11.52 9.55 8.55
C TYR A 312 -11.51 8.97 9.97
N GLN A 313 -12.56 8.23 10.33
CA GLN A 313 -12.64 7.49 11.58
C GLN A 313 -12.51 6.00 11.34
N CYS A 314 -11.79 5.31 12.22
CA CYS A 314 -11.71 3.85 12.21
C CYS A 314 -11.75 3.27 13.63
N TYR A 315 -11.82 1.95 13.74
CA TYR A 315 -11.79 1.23 15.00
C TYR A 315 -10.67 0.20 14.99
N ILE A 316 -9.75 0.31 15.95
CA ILE A 316 -8.63 -0.62 16.13
C ILE A 316 -8.90 -1.43 17.39
N TYR A 317 -9.18 -2.72 17.23
CA TYR A 317 -9.62 -3.61 18.33
C TYR A 317 -10.77 -2.98 19.15
N GLY A 318 -11.79 -2.48 18.46
CA GLY A 318 -12.96 -1.84 19.07
C GLY A 318 -12.77 -0.40 19.56
N ARG A 319 -11.53 0.09 19.68
CA ARG A 319 -11.27 1.49 20.08
C ARG A 319 -11.40 2.43 18.90
N LYS A 320 -12.17 3.50 19.08
CA LYS A 320 -12.33 4.56 18.07
C LYS A 320 -11.01 5.33 17.92
N LYS A 321 -10.60 5.56 16.67
CA LYS A 321 -9.41 6.32 16.30
C LYS A 321 -9.75 7.33 15.21
N GLN A 322 -9.30 8.56 15.39
CA GLN A 322 -9.37 9.63 14.38
C GLN A 322 -8.08 9.63 13.56
N MET A 323 -8.23 9.52 12.25
CA MET A 323 -7.12 9.59 11.30
C MET A 323 -7.13 10.94 10.60
N TYR A 324 -5.96 11.55 10.51
CA TYR A 324 -5.67 12.78 9.77
C TYR A 324 -4.62 12.50 8.69
N PRO A 325 -4.67 13.22 7.57
CA PRO A 325 -3.69 13.06 6.51
C PRO A 325 -2.30 13.52 6.97
N CYS A 326 -1.27 12.89 6.41
CA CYS A 326 0.10 13.38 6.48
C CYS A 326 0.56 13.68 5.05
N TYR A 327 0.64 14.97 4.73
CA TYR A 327 1.13 15.45 3.45
C TYR A 327 2.58 15.90 3.60
N LEU A 328 3.47 15.28 2.83
CA LEU A 328 4.90 15.58 2.82
C LEU A 328 5.29 16.52 1.66
N GLY A 329 4.32 16.89 0.83
CA GLY A 329 4.44 17.87 -0.24
C GLY A 329 3.22 17.88 -1.15
N ASN A 330 3.22 18.74 -2.17
CA ASN A 330 2.22 18.76 -3.23
C ASN A 330 2.91 18.83 -4.61
N VAL A 331 2.48 17.99 -5.55
CA VAL A 331 3.07 17.86 -6.89
C VAL A 331 2.87 19.10 -7.76
N ASN A 332 1.88 19.93 -7.43
CA ASN A 332 1.64 21.22 -8.09
C ASN A 332 2.65 22.29 -7.64
N GLU A 333 3.40 22.06 -6.56
CA GLU A 333 4.30 23.05 -5.96
C GLU A 333 5.78 22.64 -6.08
N LYS A 334 6.08 21.35 -5.94
CA LYS A 334 7.45 20.81 -5.90
C LYS A 334 7.57 19.54 -6.71
N LYS A 335 8.79 19.27 -7.18
CA LYS A 335 9.10 18.03 -7.90
C LYS A 335 9.00 16.81 -6.97
N LEU A 336 8.53 15.67 -7.49
CA LEU A 336 8.43 14.42 -6.73
C LEU A 336 9.78 13.94 -6.20
N GLN A 337 10.86 14.14 -6.96
CA GLN A 337 12.21 13.84 -6.49
C GLN A 337 12.56 14.65 -5.25
N GLU A 338 12.34 15.97 -5.29
CA GLU A 338 12.64 16.87 -4.17
C GLU A 338 11.81 16.51 -2.93
N ILE A 339 10.52 16.23 -3.11
CA ILE A 339 9.64 15.77 -2.02
C ILE A 339 10.16 14.44 -1.45
N TRP A 340 10.54 13.48 -2.31
CA TRP A 340 11.03 12.19 -1.86
C TRP A 340 12.35 12.31 -1.08
N THR A 341 13.26 13.17 -1.51
CA THR A 341 14.55 13.40 -0.84
C THR A 341 14.49 14.45 0.27
N ASP A 342 13.32 15.04 0.54
CA ASP A 342 13.14 15.96 1.64
C ASP A 342 13.47 15.28 2.98
N SER A 343 14.17 16.01 3.85
CA SER A 343 14.63 15.48 5.13
C SER A 343 13.50 14.91 6.00
N GLY A 344 12.30 15.50 5.97
CA GLY A 344 11.14 15.02 6.70
C GLY A 344 10.66 13.67 6.16
N TYR A 345 10.59 13.51 4.84
CA TYR A 345 10.16 12.25 4.23
C TYR A 345 11.22 11.16 4.39
N VAL A 346 12.50 11.48 4.21
CA VAL A 346 13.61 10.54 4.47
C VAL A 346 13.57 10.07 5.93
N ASN A 347 13.41 10.99 6.88
CA ASN A 347 13.31 10.64 8.30
C ASN A 347 12.09 9.77 8.61
N PHE A 348 10.93 10.07 8.03
CA PHE A 348 9.74 9.22 8.14
C PHE A 348 10.04 7.79 7.66
N ARG A 349 10.62 7.63 6.46
CA ARG A 349 10.93 6.30 5.91
C ARG A 349 11.95 5.54 6.75
N LEU A 350 12.95 6.23 7.30
CA LEU A 350 13.93 5.61 8.20
C LEU A 350 13.30 5.16 9.52
N ASN A 351 12.50 6.01 10.16
CA ASN A 351 11.83 5.67 11.42
C ASN A 351 10.91 4.47 11.22
N VAL A 352 10.11 4.47 10.15
CA VAL A 352 9.20 3.35 9.85
C VAL A 352 9.96 2.09 9.46
N GLY A 353 10.99 2.20 8.61
CA GLY A 353 11.82 1.07 8.15
C GLY A 353 12.63 0.41 9.26
N ASN A 354 13.08 1.19 10.25
CA ASN A 354 13.76 0.69 11.45
C ASN A 354 12.80 0.32 12.59
N TYR A 355 11.49 0.40 12.35
CA TYR A 355 10.45 0.15 13.35
C TYR A 355 10.58 1.00 14.63
N HIS A 356 11.10 2.22 14.46
CA HIS A 356 11.30 3.21 15.51
C HIS A 356 9.98 3.90 15.87
N PHE A 357 9.02 3.11 16.34
CA PHE A 357 7.73 3.56 16.86
C PHE A 357 7.20 2.50 17.85
N PRO A 358 6.38 2.90 18.84
CA PRO A 358 5.91 2.00 19.88
C PRO A 358 4.95 0.93 19.35
N SER A 359 4.86 -0.15 20.10
CA SER A 359 4.00 -1.31 19.84
C SER A 359 2.63 -1.09 20.48
N CYS A 360 1.76 -0.23 19.93
CA CYS A 360 0.51 0.10 20.63
C CYS A 360 -0.51 -1.05 20.61
N THR A 361 -0.52 -1.88 19.56
CA THR A 361 -1.46 -3.00 19.39
C THR A 361 -1.39 -4.08 20.48
N ASP A 362 -0.28 -4.18 21.20
CA ASP A 362 0.02 -5.15 22.27
C ASP A 362 0.53 -4.46 23.55
N CYS A 363 0.32 -3.14 23.66
CA CYS A 363 0.68 -2.39 24.85
C CYS A 363 -0.24 -2.76 26.02
N LYS A 364 0.33 -3.10 27.18
CA LYS A 364 -0.45 -3.43 28.39
C LYS A 364 -1.11 -2.22 29.05
N SER A 365 -0.64 -1.01 28.73
CA SER A 365 -1.15 0.25 29.26
C SER A 365 -2.02 1.00 28.23
N LEU A 366 -2.59 0.25 27.28
CA LEU A 366 -3.39 0.81 26.19
C LEU A 366 -4.73 1.35 26.68
N ASP A 367 -5.31 0.71 27.69
CA ASP A 367 -6.53 1.17 28.35
C ASP A 367 -6.25 2.50 29.05
N GLY A 368 -6.91 3.57 28.57
CA GLY A 368 -6.70 4.94 29.04
C GLY A 368 -5.55 5.70 28.38
N CYS A 369 -4.96 5.18 27.29
CA CYS A 369 -3.89 5.85 26.56
C CYS A 369 -4.43 6.79 25.45
N ASN A 370 -4.36 8.10 25.69
CA ASN A 370 -4.86 9.10 24.76
C ASN A 370 -4.04 9.20 23.44
N TYR A 371 -2.78 8.75 23.43
CA TYR A 371 -1.95 8.73 22.21
C TYR A 371 -2.49 7.82 21.09
N THR A 372 -3.49 6.98 21.40
CA THR A 372 -4.14 6.10 20.42
C THR A 372 -5.42 6.67 19.84
N GLU A 373 -5.95 7.77 20.42
CA GLU A 373 -7.18 8.41 19.94
C GLU A 373 -7.02 9.06 18.56
N SER A 374 -5.81 9.52 18.20
CA SER A 374 -5.49 9.99 16.85
C SER A 374 -4.19 9.40 16.31
N ASN A 375 -3.84 9.73 15.07
CA ASN A 375 -2.53 9.42 14.47
C ASN A 375 -1.56 10.61 14.48
N GLU A 376 -1.84 11.69 15.21
CA GLU A 376 -0.99 12.89 15.19
C GLU A 376 0.35 12.64 15.87
N MET A 377 0.37 11.90 16.98
CA MET A 377 1.59 11.65 17.75
C MET A 377 1.51 10.35 18.54
N ASP A 378 2.64 9.64 18.69
CA ASP A 378 2.77 8.52 19.63
C ASP A 378 3.53 8.89 20.92
N CYS A 379 3.63 7.96 21.87
CA CYS A 379 4.31 8.22 23.15
C CYS A 379 5.83 8.37 23.03
N TRP A 380 6.42 8.17 21.85
CA TRP A 380 7.82 8.45 21.54
C TRP A 380 7.97 9.75 20.74
N ALA A 381 6.90 10.54 20.63
CA ALA A 381 6.82 11.80 19.91
C ALA A 381 7.02 11.69 18.39
N ASN A 382 6.80 10.52 17.78
CA ASN A 382 6.76 10.43 16.31
C ASN A 382 5.45 11.00 15.79
N SER A 383 5.53 11.73 14.67
CA SER A 383 4.39 12.29 13.95
C SER A 383 4.58 12.10 12.43
N PRO A 384 3.62 11.52 11.70
CA PRO A 384 2.41 10.88 12.21
C PRO A 384 2.73 9.55 12.91
N SER A 385 1.84 9.11 13.81
CA SER A 385 1.97 7.86 14.54
C SER A 385 1.71 6.64 13.65
N CYS A 386 2.71 5.75 13.56
CA CYS A 386 2.56 4.41 12.97
C CYS A 386 2.34 3.32 14.04
N ALA A 387 2.13 3.70 15.30
CA ALA A 387 2.18 2.77 16.44
C ALA A 387 1.08 1.70 16.46
N GLU A 388 -0.08 2.01 15.87
CA GLU A 388 -1.21 1.09 15.68
C GLU A 388 -1.41 0.66 14.22
N CYS A 389 -0.39 0.85 13.37
CA CYS A 389 -0.51 0.59 11.94
C CYS A 389 -0.67 -0.91 11.65
N LEU A 390 -1.88 -1.31 11.23
CA LEU A 390 -2.19 -2.70 10.90
C LEU A 390 -1.50 -3.17 9.61
N TRP A 391 -1.19 -2.27 8.66
CA TRP A 391 -0.35 -2.56 7.50
C TRP A 391 1.08 -2.92 7.90
N ALA A 392 1.68 -2.16 8.83
CA ALA A 392 3.02 -2.46 9.34
C ALA A 392 3.06 -3.79 10.12
N ARG A 393 1.91 -4.30 10.56
CA ARG A 393 1.75 -5.63 11.17
C ARG A 393 1.33 -6.72 10.18
N ARG A 394 1.22 -6.36 8.90
CA ARG A 394 0.73 -7.23 7.82
C ARG A 394 -0.65 -7.81 8.10
N MET A 395 -1.46 -7.16 8.93
CA MET A 395 -2.85 -7.53 9.19
C MET A 395 -3.80 -6.94 8.15
N ILE A 396 -3.37 -5.89 7.45
CA ILE A 396 -4.04 -5.35 6.27
C ILE A 396 -3.05 -5.41 5.11
N ALA A 397 -3.53 -5.81 3.94
CA ALA A 397 -2.80 -5.80 2.69
C ALA A 397 -3.37 -4.74 1.73
N CYS A 398 -2.52 -4.27 0.82
CA CYS A 398 -2.87 -3.48 -0.35
C CYS A 398 -2.20 -4.10 -1.59
N PRO A 399 -2.81 -3.96 -2.78
CA PRO A 399 -2.27 -4.45 -4.05
C PRO A 399 -0.92 -3.86 -4.46
#